data_AF-A0A965N0S7-F1
#
_entry.id   AF-A0A965N0S7-F1
#
_cell.length_a   1.000
_cell.length_b   1.000
_cell.length_c   1.000
_cell.angle_alpha   90.00
_cell.angle_beta   90.00
_cell.angle_gamma   90.00
#
_symmetry.space_group_name_H-M   'P 1'
#
loop_
_entity.id
_entity.type
_entity.pdbx_description
1 polymer ?
#
loop_
_entity_poly.entity_id
_entity_poly.type
_entity_poly.pdbx_seq_one_letter_code
_entity_poly.pdbx_strand_id
1 'polypeptide(L)'
;MADKHGVLVVDFGAQYAQLIARRVREAHVYSEIVPSSITASEVSAKNPEAIILSGGPSSVYADHAPKVDPAIFALGIPVFGICYGFQTMAAALAGVVAQTGKSEFGR
;
A
#
# COMPACT_ATOMS: atom_id res chain seq x y z
N MET A 1 12.73 -16.88 17.44
CA MET A 1 13.52 -16.24 16.37
C MET A 1 12.55 -15.41 15.56
N ALA A 2 12.52 -14.10 15.80
CA ALA A 2 11.56 -13.19 15.20
C ALA A 2 12.15 -12.61 13.91
N ASP A 3 12.35 -13.46 12.91
CA ASP A 3 12.72 -13.01 11.57
C ASP A 3 11.50 -13.15 10.68
N LYS A 4 10.74 -12.05 10.57
CA LYS A 4 9.82 -11.86 9.44
C LYS A 4 10.17 -10.56 8.73
N HIS A 5 11.43 -10.50 8.31
CA HIS A 5 11.90 -9.54 7.32
C HIS A 5 11.31 -9.93 5.95
N GLY A 6 10.54 -9.01 5.37
CA GLY A 6 9.83 -9.23 4.11
C GLY A 6 9.01 -8.02 3.72
N VAL A 7 8.10 -8.20 2.77
CA VAL A 7 7.29 -7.10 2.23
C VAL A 7 5.87 -7.14 2.78
N LEU A 8 5.41 -6.03 3.36
CA LEU A 8 3.98 -5.86 3.65
C LEU A 8 3.26 -5.37 2.39
N VAL A 9 2.18 -6.05 2.01
CA VAL A 9 1.30 -5.62 0.94
C VAL A 9 0.02 -5.10 1.56
N VAL A 10 -0.13 -3.78 1.59
CA VAL A 10 -1.30 -3.10 2.14
C VAL A 10 -2.44 -3.18 1.15
N ASP A 11 -3.55 -3.79 1.56
CA ASP A 11 -4.72 -4.00 0.73
C ASP A 11 -5.77 -2.89 0.88
N PHE A 12 -6.02 -2.17 -0.21
CA PHE A 12 -7.09 -1.18 -0.33
C PHE A 12 -8.38 -1.73 -0.98
N GLY A 13 -8.54 -3.06 -1.01
CA GLY A 13 -9.72 -3.73 -1.56
C GLY A 13 -9.62 -4.03 -3.05
N ALA A 14 -8.40 -4.07 -3.61
CA ALA A 14 -8.22 -4.47 -5.00
C ALA A 14 -8.06 -5.98 -5.15
N GLN A 15 -8.56 -6.48 -6.28
CA GLN A 15 -8.31 -7.86 -6.73
C GLN A 15 -6.81 -8.22 -6.84
N TYR A 16 -5.93 -7.21 -6.89
CA TYR A 16 -4.51 -7.39 -7.18
C TYR A 16 -3.60 -7.53 -5.95
N ALA A 17 -4.06 -7.28 -4.72
CA ALA A 17 -3.20 -7.42 -3.53
C ALA A 17 -2.62 -8.86 -3.41
N GLN A 18 -3.45 -9.86 -3.69
CA GLN A 18 -3.04 -11.27 -3.73
C GLN A 18 -2.01 -11.55 -4.84
N LEU A 19 -2.18 -10.92 -6.02
CA LEU A 19 -1.24 -11.08 -7.12
C LEU A 19 0.10 -10.42 -6.81
N ILE A 20 0.10 -9.21 -6.23
CA ILE A 20 1.33 -8.52 -5.78
C ILE A 20 2.07 -9.39 -4.77
N ALA A 21 1.39 -9.87 -3.73
CA ALA A 21 2.01 -10.73 -2.73
C ALA A 21 2.57 -12.02 -3.35
N ARG A 22 1.85 -12.62 -4.31
CA ARG A 22 2.36 -13.76 -5.08
C ARG A 22 3.62 -13.42 -5.88
N ARG A 23 3.68 -12.27 -6.55
CA ARG A 23 4.86 -11.82 -7.32
C ARG A 23 6.08 -11.59 -6.42
N VAL A 24 5.89 -11.05 -5.23
CA VAL A 24 6.97 -10.93 -4.23
C VAL A 24 7.49 -12.32 -3.83
N ARG A 25 6.60 -13.29 -3.60
CA ARG A 25 7.00 -14.67 -3.29
C ARG A 25 7.70 -15.38 -4.45
N GLU A 26 7.28 -15.12 -5.69
CA GLU A 26 7.96 -15.61 -6.89
C GLU A 26 9.38 -15.03 -7.04
N ALA A 27 9.66 -13.87 -6.44
CA ALA A 27 11.01 -13.31 -6.31
C ALA A 27 11.78 -13.83 -5.07
N HIS A 28 11.31 -14.91 -4.44
CA HIS A 28 11.91 -15.54 -3.25
C HIS A 28 11.94 -14.66 -1.99
N VAL A 29 11.06 -13.67 -1.88
CA VAL A 29 10.92 -12.80 -0.70
C VAL A 29 9.64 -13.12 0.06
N TYR A 30 9.68 -13.13 1.40
CA TYR A 30 8.48 -13.28 2.21
C TYR A 30 7.53 -12.09 2.00
N SER A 31 6.22 -12.36 1.94
CA SER A 31 5.21 -11.32 1.82
C SER A 31 4.04 -11.57 2.76
N GLU A 32 3.52 -10.54 3.39
CA GLU A 32 2.29 -10.59 4.18
C GLU A 32 1.29 -9.55 3.64
N ILE A 33 0.03 -9.94 3.45
CA ILE A 33 -1.03 -8.99 3.10
C ILE A 33 -1.62 -8.46 4.41
N VAL A 34 -1.73 -7.14 4.51
CA VAL A 34 -2.26 -6.44 5.70
C VAL A 34 -3.38 -5.47 5.30
N PRO A 35 -4.34 -5.19 6.18
CA PRO A 35 -5.41 -4.24 5.88
C PRO A 35 -4.86 -2.80 5.74
N SER A 36 -5.54 -1.98 4.95
CA SER A 36 -5.25 -0.53 4.86
C SER A 36 -5.33 0.23 6.18
N SER A 37 -6.06 -0.30 7.17
CA SER A 37 -6.16 0.26 8.52
C SER A 37 -4.95 -0.02 9.42
N ILE A 38 -3.90 -0.70 8.93
CA ILE A 38 -2.70 -0.97 9.71
C ILE A 38 -2.03 0.34 10.15
N THR A 39 -1.63 0.39 11.42
CA THR A 39 -0.99 1.56 12.04
C THR A 39 0.54 1.51 11.87
N ALA A 40 1.20 2.67 11.97
CA ALA A 40 2.66 2.74 11.98
C ALA A 40 3.30 1.91 13.11
N SER A 41 2.63 1.80 14.26
CA SER A 41 3.08 0.96 15.38
C SER A 41 3.07 -0.53 15.01
N GLU A 42 1.99 -1.01 14.40
CA GLU A 42 1.90 -2.40 13.93
C GLU A 42 2.89 -2.70 12.82
N VAL A 43 3.11 -1.76 11.89
CA VAL A 43 4.15 -1.87 10.86
C VAL A 43 5.53 -1.98 11.50
N SER A 44 5.85 -1.10 12.45
CA SER A 44 7.13 -1.12 13.16
C SER A 44 7.35 -2.42 13.93
N ALA A 45 6.30 -2.95 14.58
CA ALA A 45 6.36 -4.23 15.30
C ALA A 45 6.58 -5.44 14.37
N LYS A 46 6.11 -5.35 13.12
CA LYS A 46 6.35 -6.36 12.08
C LYS A 46 7.75 -6.28 11.45
N ASN A 47 8.42 -5.13 11.56
CA ASN A 47 9.78 -4.89 11.07
C ASN A 47 10.03 -5.31 9.59
N PRO A 48 9.21 -4.85 8.63
CA PRO A 48 9.35 -5.24 7.24
C PRO A 48 10.52 -4.53 6.55
N GLU A 49 11.02 -5.14 5.46
CA GLU A 49 12.05 -4.55 4.61
C GLU A 49 11.47 -3.54 3.60
N ALA A 50 10.21 -3.71 3.22
CA ALA A 50 9.51 -2.79 2.32
C ALA A 50 7.99 -2.88 2.49
N ILE A 51 7.29 -1.87 1.98
CA ILE A 51 5.83 -1.79 1.96
C ILE A 51 5.36 -1.54 0.53
N ILE A 52 4.37 -2.31 0.07
CA ILE A 52 3.67 -2.07 -1.20
C ILE A 52 2.24 -1.65 -0.88
N LEU A 53 1.85 -0.46 -1.35
CA LEU A 53 0.48 0.05 -1.30
C LEU A 53 -0.25 -0.43 -2.56
N SER A 54 -1.22 -1.33 -2.42
CA SER A 54 -1.93 -1.92 -3.56
C SER A 54 -2.80 -0.89 -4.29
N GLY A 55 -3.32 -1.29 -5.46
CA GLY A 55 -4.40 -0.55 -6.11
C GLY A 55 -5.71 -0.65 -5.31
N GLY A 56 -6.75 0.02 -5.78
CA GLY A 56 -8.08 -0.02 -5.20
C GLY A 56 -9.13 0.24 -6.30
N PRO A 57 -10.34 -0.32 -6.19
CA PRO A 57 -11.44 0.01 -7.09
C PRO A 57 -11.98 1.42 -6.83
N SER A 58 -11.64 1.99 -5.68
CA SER A 58 -12.18 3.24 -5.17
C SER A 58 -11.48 4.46 -5.73
N SER A 59 -12.23 5.55 -5.86
CA SER A 59 -11.69 6.89 -6.03
C SER A 59 -11.22 7.42 -4.67
N VAL A 60 -10.01 8.02 -4.60
CA VAL A 60 -9.39 8.56 -3.35
C VAL A 60 -10.24 9.65 -2.66
N TYR A 61 -11.26 10.15 -3.35
CA TYR A 61 -12.11 11.25 -2.93
C TYR A 61 -13.44 10.83 -2.33
N ALA A 62 -13.73 9.53 -2.26
CA ALA A 62 -14.90 9.08 -1.50
C ALA A 62 -14.69 9.42 -0.01
N ASP A 63 -15.72 9.88 0.69
CA ASP A 63 -15.63 10.25 2.12
C ASP A 63 -15.12 9.09 3.02
N HIS A 64 -15.24 7.85 2.53
CA HIS A 64 -14.75 6.62 3.18
C HIS A 64 -13.63 5.93 2.41
N ALA A 65 -12.94 6.67 1.53
CA ALA A 65 -11.79 6.16 0.78
C ALA A 65 -10.77 5.56 1.76
N PRO A 66 -10.37 4.29 1.58
CA PRO A 66 -9.33 3.67 2.39
C PRO A 66 -8.05 4.52 2.39
N LYS A 67 -7.59 4.94 3.58
CA LYS A 67 -6.38 5.73 3.77
C LYS A 67 -5.30 4.88 4.43
N VAL A 68 -4.05 5.28 4.21
CA VAL A 68 -2.90 4.76 4.95
C VAL A 68 -2.57 5.71 6.09
N ASP A 69 -2.09 5.17 7.22
CA ASP A 69 -1.53 5.99 8.30
C ASP A 69 -0.30 6.78 7.79
N PRO A 70 -0.34 8.12 7.74
CA PRO A 70 0.78 8.91 7.23
C PRO A 70 2.08 8.73 8.02
N ALA A 71 2.00 8.32 9.29
CA ALA A 71 3.17 8.05 10.11
C ALA A 71 4.02 6.88 9.59
N ILE A 72 3.45 5.99 8.76
CA ILE A 72 4.18 4.91 8.10
C ILE A 72 5.32 5.46 7.23
N PHE A 73 5.12 6.60 6.56
CA PHE A 73 6.14 7.19 5.69
C PHE A 73 7.32 7.80 6.46
N ALA A 74 7.19 7.98 7.78
CA ALA A 74 8.26 8.46 8.65
C ALA A 74 9.11 7.33 9.26
N LEU A 75 8.76 6.05 9.04
CA LEU A 75 9.47 4.90 9.61
C LEU A 75 10.82 4.59 8.94
N GLY A 76 11.16 5.27 7.84
CA GLY A 76 12.39 5.01 7.08
C GLY A 76 12.37 3.71 6.26
N ILE A 77 11.20 3.08 6.16
CA ILE A 77 10.99 1.85 5.38
C ILE A 77 10.63 2.24 3.93
N PRO A 78 11.25 1.64 2.90
CA PRO A 78 10.88 1.86 1.51
C PRO A 78 9.40 1.58 1.23
N VAL A 79 8.70 2.52 0.58
CA VAL A 79 7.29 2.38 0.22
C VAL A 79 7.10 2.54 -1.29
N PHE A 80 6.38 1.59 -1.90
CA PHE A 80 6.00 1.63 -3.31
C PHE A 80 4.48 1.64 -3.48
N GLY A 81 3.94 2.67 -4.10
CA GLY A 81 2.50 2.80 -4.36
C GLY A 81 2.11 2.46 -5.79
N ILE A 82 1.06 1.65 -5.96
CA ILE A 82 0.53 1.24 -7.27
C ILE A 82 -0.86 1.84 -7.47
N CYS A 83 -1.04 2.63 -8.53
CA CYS A 83 -2.32 3.24 -8.89
C CYS A 83 -2.95 3.99 -7.69
N TYR A 84 -4.06 3.50 -7.13
CA TYR A 84 -4.67 4.05 -5.92
C TYR A 84 -3.68 4.20 -4.76
N GLY A 85 -2.81 3.22 -4.51
CA GLY A 85 -1.79 3.30 -3.47
C GLY A 85 -0.81 4.47 -3.67
N PHE A 86 -0.49 4.81 -4.93
CA PHE A 86 0.31 5.99 -5.26
C PHE A 86 -0.45 7.29 -4.99
N GLN A 87 -1.74 7.34 -5.34
CA GLN A 87 -2.58 8.51 -5.09
C GLN A 87 -2.76 8.77 -3.58
N THR A 88 -2.97 7.71 -2.79
CA THR A 88 -3.06 7.79 -1.33
C THR A 88 -1.74 8.27 -0.72
N MET A 89 -0.61 7.77 -1.22
CA MET A 89 0.72 8.25 -0.80
C MET A 89 0.93 9.74 -1.12
N ALA A 90 0.59 10.17 -2.34
CA ALA A 90 0.70 11.56 -2.73
C ALA A 90 -0.13 12.48 -1.83
N ALA A 91 -1.39 12.11 -1.55
CA ALA A 91 -2.26 12.87 -0.66
C ALA A 91 -1.75 12.92 0.79
N ALA A 92 -1.24 11.81 1.32
CA ALA A 92 -0.70 11.74 2.68
C ALA A 92 0.58 12.58 2.85
N LEU A 93 1.35 12.75 1.78
CA LEU A 93 2.56 13.56 1.74
C LEU A 93 2.30 15.02 1.30
N ALA A 94 1.08 15.52 1.52
CA ALA A 94 0.62 16.87 1.19
C ALA A 94 0.65 17.24 -0.31
N GLY A 95 0.73 16.26 -1.20
CA GLY A 95 0.54 16.43 -2.62
C GLY A 95 -0.93 16.59 -3.00
N VAL A 96 -1.19 17.10 -4.21
CA VAL A 96 -2.53 17.23 -4.77
C VAL A 96 -2.75 16.15 -5.82
N VAL A 97 -3.75 15.31 -5.63
CA VAL A 97 -4.27 14.43 -6.68
C VAL A 97 -5.40 15.19 -7.38
N ALA A 98 -5.40 15.23 -8.72
CA ALA A 98 -6.45 15.88 -9.51
C ALA A 98 -7.52 14.86 -9.96
N GLN A 99 -8.79 15.25 -9.92
CA GLN A 99 -9.88 14.46 -10.48
C GLN A 99 -9.96 14.66 -12.00
N THR A 100 -9.76 13.60 -12.75
CA THR A 100 -9.84 13.61 -14.23
C THR A 100 -11.22 13.19 -14.76
N GLY A 101 -12.13 12.72 -13.89
CA GLY A 101 -13.50 12.34 -14.24
C GLY A 101 -13.64 11.06 -15.07
N LYS A 102 -12.54 10.42 -15.47
CA LYS A 102 -12.52 9.14 -16.20
C LYS A 102 -11.49 8.19 -15.59
N SER A 103 -11.89 6.95 -15.35
CA SER A 103 -10.98 5.87 -15.03
C SER A 103 -10.43 5.28 -16.31
N GLU A 104 -9.12 5.09 -16.38
CA GLU A 104 -8.43 4.54 -17.57
C GLU A 104 -7.75 3.21 -17.21
N PHE A 105 -7.95 2.21 -18.07
CA PHE A 105 -7.24 0.94 -18.04
C PHE A 105 -6.82 0.61 -19.47
N GLY A 106 -5.52 0.43 -19.71
CA GLY A 106 -4.93 0.18 -21.03
C GLY A 106 -4.18 -1.14 -21.09
N ARG A 107 -3.75 -1.53 -22.30
CA ARG A 107 -3.04 -2.78 -22.60
C ARG A 107 -1.60 -2.51 -23.00
#